data_AF-A0A939VUT0-F1
#
_entry.id   AF-A0A939VUT0-F1
#
_cell.length_a   1.000
_cell.length_b   1.000
_cell.length_c   1.000
_cell.angle_alpha   90.00
_cell.angle_beta   90.00
_cell.angle_gamma   90.00
#
_symmetry.space_group_name_H-M   'P 1'
#
loop_
_entity.id
_entity.type
_entity.pdbx_description
1 polymer ?
#
loop_
_entity_poly.entity_id
_entity_poly.type
_entity_poly.pdbx_seq_one_letter_code
_entity_poly.pdbx_strand_id
1 'polypeptide(L)'
;MEVVLKNDFFQAMLIPEIGGNIVSLHHQESGTRLLREPANVDELRSFPEQFGIPVLFPPNRIANGRFLFEGRECRLPVNEIAMRNHLHGLV
;
A
#
# COMPACT_ATOMS: atom_id res chain seq x y z
N MET A 1 6.03 12.97 7.10
CA MET A 1 4.99 13.98 7.43
C MET A 1 3.62 13.38 7.16
N GLU A 2 2.62 13.62 7.99
CA GLU A 2 1.22 13.16 7.76
C GLU A 2 0.36 14.29 7.20
N VAL A 3 -0.66 13.94 6.41
CA VAL A 3 -1.63 14.87 5.83
C VAL A 3 -3.03 14.44 6.28
N VAL A 4 -3.78 15.35 6.90
CA VAL A 4 -5.17 15.12 7.31
C VAL A 4 -6.11 15.90 6.39
N LEU A 5 -7.09 15.22 5.81
CA LEU A 5 -8.15 15.79 4.98
C LEU A 5 -9.49 15.59 5.67
N LYS A 6 -10.36 16.60 5.67
CA LYS A 6 -11.64 16.55 6.38
C LYS A 6 -12.72 17.34 5.66
N ASN A 7 -13.95 16.83 5.64
CA ASN A 7 -15.16 17.55 5.26
C ASN A 7 -16.25 17.35 6.34
N ASP A 8 -17.54 17.53 6.03
CA ASP A 8 -18.63 17.35 7.01
C ASP A 8 -18.91 15.88 7.34
N PHE A 9 -18.54 14.96 6.44
CA PHE A 9 -18.91 13.54 6.53
C PHE A 9 -17.74 12.64 6.89
N PHE A 10 -16.54 12.96 6.39
CA PHE A 10 -15.37 12.10 6.45
C PHE A 10 -14.12 12.85 6.90
N GLN A 11 -13.26 12.11 7.60
CA GLN A 11 -11.87 12.49 7.86
C GLN A 11 -10.96 11.37 7.35
N ALA A 12 -9.92 11.73 6.62
CA ALA A 12 -8.91 10.81 6.12
C ALA A 12 -7.51 11.27 6.57
N MET A 13 -6.63 10.30 6.82
CA MET A 13 -5.21 10.54 7.07
C MET A 13 -4.39 9.81 6.02
N LEU A 14 -3.46 10.53 5.40
CA LEU A 14 -2.56 10.05 4.36
C LEU A 14 -1.10 10.22 4.81
N ILE A 15 -0.26 9.23 4.50
CA ILE A 15 1.18 9.29 4.75
C ILE A 15 1.91 9.25 3.40
N PRO A 16 2.32 10.42 2.85
CA PRO A 16 3.00 10.50 1.56
C PRO A 16 4.28 9.66 1.50
N GLU A 17 5.03 9.61 2.60
CA GLU A 17 6.34 8.92 2.69
C GLU A 17 6.25 7.39 2.69
N ILE A 18 5.04 6.82 2.79
CA ILE A 18 4.83 5.38 2.78
C ILE A 18 3.82 5.09 1.66
N GLY A 19 4.30 5.17 0.43
CA GLY A 19 3.52 4.87 -0.78
C GLY A 19 2.28 5.74 -1.01
N GLY A 20 2.19 6.90 -0.35
CA GLY A 20 0.96 7.72 -0.39
C GLY A 20 -0.26 7.05 0.23
N ASN A 21 -0.07 6.13 1.19
CA ASN A 21 -1.14 5.33 1.76
C ASN A 21 -2.14 6.21 2.54
N ILE A 22 -3.44 6.03 2.27
CA ILE A 22 -4.54 6.52 3.12
C ILE A 22 -4.71 5.52 4.27
N VAL A 23 -4.08 5.81 5.40
CA VAL A 23 -3.98 4.90 6.54
C VAL A 23 -5.25 4.87 7.39
N SER A 24 -6.09 5.91 7.29
CA SER A 24 -7.32 6.05 8.07
C SER A 24 -8.41 6.75 7.25
N LEU A 25 -9.65 6.27 7.42
CA LEU A 25 -10.86 6.89 6.87
C LEU A 25 -12.01 6.69 7.87
N HIS A 26 -12.50 7.79 8.43
CA HIS A 26 -13.55 7.80 9.45
C HIS A 26 -14.81 8.46 8.92
N HIS A 27 -15.96 7.82 9.09
CA HIS A 27 -17.26 8.45 8.95
C HIS A 27 -17.62 9.17 10.26
N GLN A 28 -17.82 10.47 10.21
CA GLN A 28 -17.89 11.32 11.39
C GLN A 28 -19.19 11.15 12.17
N GLU A 29 -20.33 11.10 11.49
CA GLU A 29 -21.64 11.03 12.14
C GLU A 29 -21.82 9.72 12.93
N SER A 30 -21.42 8.60 12.34
CA SER A 30 -21.54 7.29 13.00
C SER A 30 -20.34 6.90 13.86
N GLY A 31 -19.23 7.66 13.79
CA GLY A 31 -17.96 7.30 14.41
C GLY A 31 -17.30 6.04 13.84
N THR A 32 -17.74 5.56 12.67
CA THR A 32 -17.26 4.31 12.08
C THR A 32 -15.87 4.49 11.46
N ARG A 33 -14.95 3.58 11.83
CA ARG A 33 -13.62 3.46 11.22
C ARG A 33 -13.72 2.47 10.06
N LEU A 34 -13.48 2.95 8.83
CA LEU A 34 -13.72 2.16 7.62
C LEU A 34 -12.53 1.31 7.20
N LEU A 35 -11.32 1.65 7.66
CA LEU A 35 -10.08 0.98 7.28
C LEU A 35 -9.42 0.34 8.49
N ARG A 36 -8.63 -0.72 8.24
CA ARG A 36 -7.71 -1.24 9.25
C ARG A 36 -6.56 -0.27 9.41
N GLU A 37 -6.46 0.31 10.61
CA GLU A 37 -5.43 1.29 10.96
C GLU A 37 -4.26 0.59 11.67
N PRO A 38 -3.01 1.02 11.41
CA PRO A 38 -1.84 0.54 12.14
C PRO A 38 -1.82 1.18 13.54
N ALA A 39 -1.22 0.51 14.53
CA ALA A 39 -1.03 1.05 15.86
C ALA A 39 0.02 2.17 15.89
N ASN A 40 1.01 2.11 15.00
CA ASN A 40 2.06 3.11 14.83
C ASN A 40 2.68 3.04 13.43
N VAL A 41 3.54 4.01 13.12
CA VAL A 41 4.21 4.11 11.81
C VAL A 41 5.15 2.92 11.54
N ASP A 42 5.76 2.33 12.57
CA ASP A 42 6.69 1.20 12.39
C ASP A 42 5.96 -0.09 11.98
N GLU A 43 4.76 -0.32 12.51
CA GLU A 43 3.89 -1.42 12.09
C GLU A 43 3.46 -1.24 10.63
N LEU A 44 3.09 -0.01 10.25
CA LEU A 44 2.76 0.31 8.86
C LEU A 44 3.95 0.08 7.92
N ARG A 45 5.16 0.47 8.31
CA ARG A 45 6.38 0.23 7.50
C ARG A 45 6.71 -1.24 7.37
N SER A 46 6.41 -2.04 8.40
CA SER A 46 6.68 -3.47 8.39
C SER A 46 5.70 -4.24 7.50
N PHE A 47 4.45 -3.78 7.42
CA PHE A 47 3.37 -4.45 6.67
C PHE A 47 2.49 -3.44 5.91
N PRO A 48 3.03 -2.67 4.96
CA PRO A 48 2.30 -1.56 4.32
C PRO A 48 1.06 -2.05 3.56
N GLU A 49 1.12 -3.26 3.01
CA GLU A 49 0.05 -3.94 2.26
C GLU A 49 -1.20 -4.26 3.12
N GLN A 50 -1.06 -4.28 4.46
CA GLN A 50 -2.10 -4.77 5.37
C GLN A 50 -3.00 -3.68 5.96
N PHE A 51 -2.66 -2.40 5.74
CA PHE A 51 -3.31 -1.26 6.38
C PHE A 51 -3.73 -0.22 5.36
N GLY A 52 -4.82 0.48 5.67
CA GLY A 52 -5.29 1.58 4.85
C GLY A 52 -5.65 1.18 3.42
N ILE A 53 -5.15 1.96 2.46
CA ILE A 53 -5.30 1.75 1.03
C ILE A 53 -3.89 1.76 0.40
N PRO A 54 -3.19 0.62 0.35
CA PRO A 54 -1.86 0.55 -0.25
C PRO A 54 -1.95 0.63 -1.77
N VAL A 55 -1.01 1.38 -2.38
CA VAL A 55 -0.88 1.45 -3.83
C VAL A 55 0.04 0.32 -4.29
N LEU A 56 -0.51 -0.58 -5.11
CA LEU A 56 0.21 -1.76 -5.59
C LEU A 56 0.51 -1.58 -7.09
N PHE A 57 1.77 -1.32 -7.43
CA PHE A 57 2.16 -1.09 -8.83
C PHE A 57 3.46 -1.82 -9.22
N PRO A 58 3.37 -2.91 -10.00
CA PRO A 58 2.15 -3.63 -10.39
C PRO A 58 1.53 -4.43 -9.22
N PRO A 59 0.22 -4.74 -9.27
CA PRO A 59 -0.42 -5.51 -8.22
C PRO A 59 -0.08 -7.00 -8.32
N ASN A 60 0.02 -7.65 -7.15
CA ASN A 60 0.22 -9.09 -6.99
C ASN A 60 1.54 -9.58 -7.63
N ARG A 61 1.57 -10.83 -8.08
CA ARG A 61 2.78 -11.57 -8.43
C ARG A 61 3.21 -11.38 -9.88
N ILE A 62 4.52 -11.23 -10.07
CA ILE A 62 5.23 -11.46 -11.31
C ILE A 62 6.16 -12.66 -11.12
N ALA A 63 5.90 -13.71 -11.90
CA ALA A 63 6.64 -14.97 -11.86
C ALA A 63 8.14 -14.73 -12.07
N ASN A 64 8.97 -15.23 -11.16
CA ASN A 64 10.43 -15.06 -11.18
C ASN A 64 10.91 -13.60 -11.22
N GLY A 65 10.03 -12.63 -10.95
CA GLY A 65 10.29 -11.21 -11.15
C GLY A 65 10.59 -10.85 -12.61
N ARG A 66 10.11 -11.63 -13.59
CA ARG A 66 10.51 -11.50 -15.00
C ARG A 66 9.32 -11.46 -15.93
N PHE A 67 9.43 -10.63 -16.96
CA PHE A 67 8.50 -10.62 -18.08
C PHE A 67 9.18 -10.03 -19.32
N LEU A 68 8.59 -10.27 -20.49
CA LEU A 68 8.98 -9.62 -21.74
C LEU A 68 7.99 -8.51 -22.06
N PHE A 69 8.51 -7.34 -22.41
CA PHE A 69 7.72 -6.23 -22.93
C PHE A 69 8.42 -5.67 -24.16
N GLU A 70 7.74 -5.69 -25.31
CA GLU A 70 8.29 -5.23 -26.60
C GLU A 70 9.66 -5.85 -26.94
N GLY A 71 9.82 -7.15 -26.65
CA GLY A 71 11.07 -7.87 -26.90
C GLY A 71 12.20 -7.60 -25.90
N ARG A 72 11.98 -6.73 -24.91
CA ARG A 72 12.93 -6.46 -23.81
C ARG A 72 12.59 -7.30 -22.60
N GLU A 73 13.59 -7.98 -22.03
CA GLU A 73 13.46 -8.64 -20.73
C GLU A 73 13.47 -7.60 -19.61
N CYS A 74 12.37 -7.54 -18.86
CA CYS A 74 12.23 -6.74 -17.65
C CYS A 74 12.46 -7.64 -16.44
N ARG A 75 13.23 -7.14 -15.47
CA ARG A 75 13.60 -7.87 -14.24
C ARG A 75 13.32 -7.01 -13.02
N LEU A 76 12.59 -7.58 -12.07
CA LEU A 76 12.27 -7.00 -10.77
C LEU A 76 12.89 -7.87 -9.67
N PRO A 77 13.23 -7.31 -8.50
CA PRO A 77 13.74 -8.09 -7.37
C PRO A 77 12.70 -9.12 -6.90
N VAL A 78 13.15 -10.35 -6.62
CA VAL A 78 12.29 -11.39 -6.00
C VAL A 78 12.22 -11.10 -4.50
N ASN A 79 11.07 -10.63 -4.05
CA ASN A 79 10.78 -10.32 -2.63
C ASN A 79 9.92 -11.40 -1.95
N GLU A 80 9.20 -12.23 -2.71
CA GLU A 80 8.52 -13.42 -2.20
C GLU A 80 9.38 -14.66 -2.44
N ILE A 81 10.27 -14.98 -1.51
CA ILE A 81 11.31 -16.01 -1.68
C ILE A 81 10.71 -17.42 -1.86
N ALA A 82 9.72 -17.79 -1.04
CA ALA A 82 9.17 -19.15 -1.02
C ALA A 82 8.54 -19.56 -2.37
N MET A 83 7.88 -18.61 -3.05
CA MET A 83 7.23 -18.85 -4.35
C MET A 83 8.02 -18.27 -5.53
N ARG A 84 9.17 -17.63 -5.25
CA ARG A 84 10.06 -17.00 -6.24
C ARG A 84 9.37 -15.96 -7.12
N ASN A 85 8.60 -15.07 -6.53
CA ASN A 85 7.94 -13.98 -7.25
C ASN A 85 8.47 -12.60 -6.83
N HIS A 86 8.29 -11.63 -7.72
CA HIS A 86 8.13 -10.25 -7.30
C HIS A 86 6.65 -10.03 -6.93
N LEU A 87 6.37 -9.47 -5.78
CA LEU A 87 5.04 -9.31 -5.21
C LEU A 87 4.81 -7.84 -4.85
N HIS A 88 3.69 -7.27 -5.28
CA HIS A 88 3.15 -5.96 -4.86
C HIS A 88 3.91 -4.70 -5.29
N GLY A 89 4.97 -4.81 -6.10
CA GLY A 89 5.51 -3.67 -6.82
C GLY A 89 6.66 -2.95 -6.12
N LEU A 90 6.77 -1.64 -6.39
CA LEU A 90 7.94 -0.82 -6.03
C LEU A 90 7.61 0.46 -5.24
N VAL A 91 6.33 0.70 -4.94
CA VAL A 91 5.84 1.96 -4.34
C VAL A 91 5.91 1.91 -2.82
#